data_AF-A0A2N8BYB5-F1
#
_entry.id   AF-A0A2N8BYB5-F1
#
_cell.length_a   1.000
_cell.length_b   1.000
_cell.length_c   1.000
_cell.angle_alpha   90.00
_cell.angle_beta   90.00
_cell.angle_gamma   90.00
#
_symmetry.space_group_name_H-M   'P 1'
#
loop_
_entity.id
_entity.type
_entity.pdbx_description
1 polymer ?
#
loop_
_entity_poly.entity_id
_entity_poly.type
_entity_poly.pdbx_seq_one_letter_code
_entity_poly.pdbx_strand_id
1 'polypeptide(L)' 'MTVFLLLYLCTDASRTDCQVIPVEHWVHADAYKQCMAAAKKLTIDLTAKNRKSNYFVCETQVGQ' A
#
# COMPACT_ATOMS: atom_id res chain seq x y z
N MET A 1 -0.53 8.33 15.94
CA MET A 1 -0.09 7.28 15.02
C MET A 1 -0.85 7.46 13.72
N THR A 2 -0.13 7.74 12.65
CA THR A 2 -0.71 7.86 11.31
C THR A 2 -0.30 6.62 10.53
N VAL A 3 -1.21 6.04 9.76
CA VAL A 3 -0.91 4.93 8.85
C VAL A 3 -1.27 5.34 7.45
N PHE A 4 -0.33 5.18 6.53
CA PHE A 4 -0.51 5.41 5.11
C PHE A 4 -0.64 4.07 4.39
N LEU A 5 -1.61 3.99 3.49
CA LEU A 5 -1.64 2.98 2.44
C LEU A 5 -0.90 3.53 1.23
N LEU A 6 0.18 2.86 0.85
CA LEU A 6 1.03 3.23 -0.27
C LEU A 6 0.88 2.20 -1.39
N LEU A 7 0.70 2.67 -2.63
CA LEU A 7 0.85 1.85 -3.83
C LEU A 7 2.28 1.99 -4.34
N TYR A 8 2.95 0.86 -4.50
CA TYR A 8 4.20 0.75 -5.25
C TYR A 8 3.84 0.35 -6.67
N LEU A 9 3.84 1.34 -7.57
CA LEU A 9 3.59 1.17 -8.99
C LEU A 9 4.93 0.95 -9.69
N CYS A 10 5.23 -0.30 -10.02
CA CYS A 10 6.53 -0.68 -10.56
C CYS A 10 6.48 -0.85 -12.08
N THR A 11 7.60 -0.56 -12.74
CA THR A 11 7.74 -0.73 -14.20
C THR A 11 7.66 -2.20 -14.61
N ASP A 12 8.17 -3.11 -13.76
CA ASP A 12 8.14 -4.54 -13.98
C ASP A 12 8.13 -5.37 -12.67
N ALA A 13 8.24 -6.70 -12.81
CA ALA A 13 8.19 -7.64 -11.70
C ALA A 13 9.46 -7.72 -10.85
N SER A 14 10.56 -7.05 -11.25
CA SER A 14 11.77 -6.93 -10.43
C SER A 14 11.54 -6.06 -9.19
N ARG A 15 10.55 -5.15 -9.25
CA ARG A 15 10.21 -4.20 -8.18
C ARG A 15 11.38 -3.32 -7.75
N THR A 16 12.29 -3.05 -8.69
CA THR A 16 13.48 -2.22 -8.45
C THR A 16 13.24 -0.75 -8.78
N ASP A 17 12.33 -0.46 -9.71
CA ASP A 17 11.93 0.88 -10.12
C ASP A 17 10.41 1.03 -9.95
N CYS A 18 10.03 1.69 -8.85
CA CYS A 18 8.64 1.87 -8.46
C CYS A 18 8.38 3.32 -8.05
N GLN A 19 7.30 3.87 -8.59
CA GLN A 19 6.73 5.10 -8.05
C GLN A 19 5.90 4.76 -6.81
N VAL A 20 6.18 5.45 -5.70
CA VAL A 20 5.40 5.31 -4.46
C VAL A 20 4.30 6.36 -4.45
N ILE A 21 3.05 5.91 -4.36
CA ILE A 21 1.86 6.76 -4.43
C ILE A 21 1.05 6.57 -3.14
N PRO A 22 0.83 7.62 -2.34
CA PRO A 22 -0.09 7.55 -1.21
C PRO A 22 -1.54 7.46 -1.72
N VAL A 23 -2.25 6.42 -1.28
CA VAL A 23 -3.62 6.11 -1.71
C VAL A 23 -4.63 6.58 -0.69
N GLU A 24 -4.38 6.29 0.58
CA GLU A 24 -5.26 6.62 1.71
C GLU A 24 -4.44 6.74 3.00
N HIS A 25 -4.97 7.45 4.00
CA HIS A 25 -4.35 7.50 5.32
C HIS A 25 -5.38 7.50 6.44
N TRP A 26 -4.99 6.99 7.60
CA TRP A 26 -5.82 6.96 8.81
C TRP A 26 -5.03 7.45 10.02
N VAL A 27 -5.70 8.15 10.92
CA VAL A 27 -5.09 8.77 12.11
C VAL A 27 -5.83 8.32 13.37
N HIS A 28 -5.60 7.07 13.79
CA HIS A 28 -6.14 6.52 15.03
C HIS A 28 -5.39 5.23 15.45
N ALA A 29 -5.62 4.74 16.67
CA ALA A 29 -4.87 3.63 17.27
C ALA A 29 -4.96 2.30 16.50
N ASP A 30 -6.11 1.98 15.89
CA ASP A 30 -6.32 0.75 15.11
C ASP A 30 -6.12 0.93 13.58
N ALA A 31 -5.53 2.04 13.14
CA ALA A 31 -5.39 2.39 11.73
C ALA A 31 -4.67 1.32 10.89
N TYR A 32 -3.73 0.60 11.49
CA TYR A 32 -2.99 -0.46 10.79
C TYR A 32 -3.88 -1.61 10.34
N LYS A 33 -4.88 -2.02 11.15
CA LYS A 33 -5.83 -3.07 10.78
C LYS A 33 -6.69 -2.65 9.59
N GLN A 34 -7.13 -1.39 9.57
CA GLN A 34 -7.89 -0.83 8.46
C GLN A 34 -7.06 -0.80 7.18
N CYS A 35 -5.80 -0.34 7.28
CA CYS A 35 -4.88 -0.36 6.15
C CYS A 35 -4.67 -1.77 5.59
N MET A 36 -4.43 -2.77 6.44
CA MET A 36 -4.24 -4.16 6.01
C MET A 36 -5.47 -4.72 5.28
N ALA A 37 -6.69 -4.41 5.78
CA ALA A 37 -7.92 -4.82 5.13
C ALA A 37 -8.08 -4.14 3.75
N ALA A 38 -7.80 -2.85 3.66
CA ALA A 38 -7.83 -2.08 2.40
C ALA A 38 -6.80 -2.60 1.40
N ALA A 39 -5.53 -2.78 1.82
CA ALA A 39 -4.45 -3.30 0.98
C ALA A 39 -4.79 -4.69 0.41
N LYS A 40 -5.37 -5.58 1.22
CA LYS A 40 -5.82 -6.90 0.77
C LYS A 40 -6.90 -6.79 -0.30
N LYS A 41 -7.94 -5.98 -0.06
CA LYS A 41 -9.04 -5.77 -1.02
C LYS A 41 -8.50 -5.24 -2.35
N LEU A 42 -7.70 -4.17 -2.30
CA LEU A 42 -7.14 -3.55 -3.50
C LEU A 42 -6.19 -4.50 -4.26
N THR A 43 -5.42 -5.31 -3.55
CA THR A 43 -4.59 -6.36 -4.17
C THR A 43 -5.45 -7.39 -4.91
N ILE A 44 -6.60 -7.77 -4.35
CA ILE A 44 -7.56 -8.68 -4.99
C ILE A 44 -8.16 -8.04 -6.25
N ASP A 45 -8.46 -6.75 -6.20
CA ASP A 45 -9.04 -6.00 -7.32
C ASP A 45 -8.06 -5.75 -8.47
N LEU A 46 -6.74 -5.86 -8.23
CA LEU A 46 -5.74 -5.82 -9.30
C LEU A 46 -5.91 -6.98 -10.29
N THR A 47 -5.73 -6.66 -11.58
CA THR A 47 -5.57 -7.67 -12.62
C THR A 47 -4.36 -8.57 -12.34
N ALA A 48 -4.39 -9.80 -12.85
CA ALA A 48 -3.29 -10.76 -12.70
C ALA A 48 -1.95 -10.22 -13.21
N LYS A 49 -1.96 -9.36 -14.25
CA LYS A 49 -0.76 -8.69 -14.75
C LYS A 49 -0.22 -7.70 -13.72
N ASN A 50 -1.06 -6.78 -13.24
CA ASN A 50 -0.63 -5.72 -12.33
C ASN A 50 -0.20 -6.27 -10.97
N ARG A 51 -0.79 -7.37 -10.49
CA ARG A 51 -0.40 -8.01 -9.22
C ARG A 51 1.05 -8.55 -9.22
N LYS A 52 1.65 -8.79 -10.40
CA LYS A 52 3.04 -9.26 -10.49
C LYS A 52 4.02 -8.14 -10.13
N SER A 53 3.81 -6.94 -10.69
CA SER A 53 4.70 -5.79 -10.53
C SER A 53 4.31 -4.89 -9.37
N ASN A 54 3.01 -4.65 -9.17
CA ASN A 54 2.51 -3.64 -8.24
C ASN A 54 2.03 -4.26 -6.94
N TYR A 55 2.21 -3.53 -5.85
CA TYR A 55 1.81 -3.98 -4.52
C TYR A 55 1.47 -2.82 -3.61
N PHE A 56 0.69 -3.11 -2.58
CA PHE A 56 0.29 -2.15 -1.56
C PHE A 56 1.05 -2.39 -0.26
N VAL A 57 1.44 -1.32 0.42
CA VAL A 57 2.18 -1.35 1.70
C VAL A 57 1.47 -0.46 2.71
N CYS A 58 1.39 -0.92 3.95
CA CYS A 58 0.96 -0.12 5.09
C CYS A 58 2.19 0.43 5.81
N GLU A 59 2.38 1.74 5.75
CA GLU A 59 3.46 2.42 6.46
C GLU A 59 2.90 3.14 7.69
N THR A 60 3.47 2.84 8.85
CA THR A 60 3.12 3.54 10.10
C THR A 60 4.12 4.67 10.33
N GLN A 61 3.60 5.89 10.50
CA GLN A 61 4.38 7.02 10.97
C GLN A 61 4.00 7.32 12.42
N VAL A 62 4.99 7.16 13.30
CA VAL A 62 4.95 7.63 14.67
C VAL A 62 5.66 8.98 14.64
N GLY A 63 4.97 10.06 15.00
CA GLY A 63 5.59 11.39 15.06
C GLY A 63 6.83 11.33 15.94
N GLN A 64 7.94 11.90 15.46
CA GLN A 64 9.15 12.10 16.25
C GLN A 64 8.88 12.95 17.48
#